data_AF-A0A6A7AP76-F1
#
_entry.id   AF-A0A6A7AP76-F1
#
_cell.length_a   1.000
_cell.length_b   1.000
_cell.length_c   1.000
_cell.angle_alpha   90.00
_cell.angle_beta   90.00
_cell.angle_gamma   90.00
#
_symmetry.space_group_name_H-M   'P 1'
#
loop_
_entity.id
_entity.type
_entity.pdbx_description
1 polymer ?
#
loop_
_entity_poly.entity_id
_entity_poly.type
_entity_poly.pdbx_seq_one_letter_code
_entity_poly.pdbx_strand_id
1 'polypeptide(L)'
;SLTSLPPEVILDICDHLPLDDVLSLTLTHVQFQHVLSSLPRARNATPSDCARFAIRAYLNALGPAGSHQRCIRCKKDYPVDMFTSANSPAWRALEAAVEHTPSVQLPARVCAHHLGALA
;
A
#
# COMPACT_ATOMS: atom_id res chain seq x y z
N SER A 1 -9.56 0.55 -21.97
CA SER A 1 -9.52 0.84 -20.52
C SER A 1 -10.56 -0.06 -19.86
N LEU A 2 -10.34 -0.54 -18.62
CA LEU A 2 -11.36 -1.33 -17.90
C LEU A 2 -12.67 -0.52 -17.67
N THR A 3 -12.58 0.82 -17.65
CA THR A 3 -13.73 1.73 -17.48
C THR A 3 -14.65 1.83 -18.70
N SER A 4 -14.20 1.40 -19.89
CA SER A 4 -15.02 1.42 -21.11
C SER A 4 -15.82 0.13 -21.32
N LEU A 5 -15.71 -0.83 -20.40
CA LEU A 5 -16.43 -2.10 -20.47
C LEU A 5 -17.86 -1.94 -19.94
N PRO A 6 -18.81 -2.75 -20.46
CA PRO A 6 -20.15 -2.83 -19.89
C PRO A 6 -20.11 -3.31 -18.43
N PRO A 7 -21.03 -2.85 -17.57
CA PRO A 7 -21.11 -3.27 -16.17
C PRO A 7 -21.16 -4.79 -15.98
N GLU A 8 -21.86 -5.50 -16.87
CA GLU A 8 -22.04 -6.95 -16.81
C GLU A 8 -20.70 -7.67 -16.94
N VAL A 9 -19.84 -7.22 -17.86
CA VAL A 9 -18.51 -7.79 -18.09
C VAL A 9 -17.58 -7.49 -16.90
N ILE A 10 -17.72 -6.31 -16.30
CA ILE A 10 -16.94 -5.94 -15.10
C ILE A 10 -17.32 -6.84 -13.92
N LEU A 11 -18.61 -7.11 -13.73
CA LEU A 11 -19.10 -8.02 -12.67
C LEU A 11 -18.58 -9.44 -12.89
N ASP A 12 -18.64 -9.95 -14.12
CA ASP A 12 -18.18 -11.29 -14.49
C ASP A 12 -16.67 -11.46 -14.24
N ILE A 13 -15.86 -10.44 -14.56
CA ILE A 13 -14.43 -10.41 -14.19
C ILE A 13 -14.24 -10.47 -12.68
N CYS A 14 -15.06 -9.71 -11.92
CA CYS A 14 -14.93 -9.62 -10.47
C CYS A 14 -15.33 -10.92 -9.74
N ASP A 15 -16.15 -11.77 -10.35
CA ASP A 15 -16.46 -13.09 -9.78
C ASP A 15 -15.24 -14.03 -9.75
N HIS A 16 -14.29 -13.81 -10.64
CA HIS A 16 -13.03 -14.54 -10.71
C HIS A 16 -11.90 -13.92 -9.90
N LEU A 17 -12.08 -12.70 -9.36
CA LEU A 17 -11.07 -12.01 -8.57
C LEU A 17 -11.20 -12.32 -7.08
N PRO A 18 -10.07 -12.35 -6.34
CA PRO A 18 -10.10 -12.39 -4.88
C PRO A 18 -10.65 -11.06 -4.34
N LEU A 19 -11.19 -11.10 -3.11
CA LEU A 19 -11.87 -9.95 -2.50
C LEU A 19 -10.99 -8.69 -2.44
N ASP A 20 -9.70 -8.88 -2.14
CA ASP A 20 -8.76 -7.77 -1.99
C ASP A 20 -8.56 -7.00 -3.31
N ASP A 21 -8.64 -7.70 -4.44
CA ASP A 21 -8.54 -7.11 -5.77
C ASP A 21 -9.85 -6.40 -6.16
N VAL A 22 -11.00 -6.98 -5.81
CA VAL A 22 -12.31 -6.33 -5.99
C VAL A 22 -12.40 -5.04 -5.18
N LEU A 23 -11.93 -5.06 -3.92
CA LEU A 23 -11.85 -3.85 -3.08
C LEU A 23 -10.91 -2.81 -3.68
N SER A 24 -9.75 -3.24 -4.19
CA SER A 24 -8.80 -2.34 -4.85
C SER A 24 -9.43 -1.66 -6.06
N LEU A 25 -10.12 -2.41 -6.94
CA LEU A 25 -10.89 -1.87 -8.07
C LEU A 25 -11.94 -0.85 -7.63
N THR A 26 -12.69 -1.16 -6.58
CA THR A 26 -13.70 -0.26 -6.00
C THR A 26 -13.10 1.09 -5.58
N LEU A 27 -11.88 1.08 -5.05
CA LEU A 27 -11.18 2.29 -4.59
C LEU A 27 -10.49 3.07 -5.71
N THR A 28 -10.31 2.48 -6.90
CA THR A 28 -9.62 3.16 -8.01
C THR A 28 -10.48 4.17 -8.76
N HIS A 29 -11.79 3.94 -8.90
CA HIS A 29 -12.66 4.80 -9.70
C HIS A 29 -14.13 4.72 -9.29
N VAL A 30 -14.84 5.86 -9.32
CA VAL A 30 -16.24 5.97 -8.88
C VAL A 30 -17.21 5.07 -9.66
N GLN A 31 -16.92 4.83 -10.95
CA GLN A 31 -17.72 3.92 -11.78
C GLN A 31 -17.67 2.48 -11.26
N PHE A 32 -16.48 2.00 -10.85
CA PHE A 32 -16.35 0.67 -10.27
C PHE A 32 -17.01 0.60 -8.90
N GLN A 33 -16.93 1.67 -8.11
CA GLN A 33 -17.67 1.75 -6.85
C GLN A 33 -19.18 1.55 -7.06
N HIS A 34 -19.76 2.19 -8.09
CA HIS A 34 -21.18 2.02 -8.41
C HIS A 34 -21.50 0.60 -8.89
N VAL A 35 -20.74 0.07 -9.86
CA VAL A 35 -21.00 -1.27 -10.42
C VAL A 35 -20.83 -2.36 -9.35
N LEU A 36 -19.74 -2.33 -8.59
CA LEU A 36 -19.39 -3.36 -7.62
C LEU A 36 -20.22 -3.29 -6.32
N SER A 37 -20.89 -2.17 -6.05
CA SER A 37 -21.81 -2.07 -4.90
C SER A 37 -23.02 -3.01 -4.99
N SER A 38 -23.30 -3.53 -6.20
CA SER A 38 -24.32 -4.54 -6.49
C SER A 38 -23.85 -5.98 -6.24
N LEU A 39 -22.54 -6.20 -6.06
CA LEU A 39 -21.93 -7.53 -5.98
C LEU A 39 -22.17 -8.15 -4.58
N PRO A 40 -23.01 -9.20 -4.45
CA PRO A 40 -23.44 -9.72 -3.14
C PRO A 40 -22.27 -10.31 -2.33
N ARG A 41 -21.31 -10.91 -3.03
CA ARG A 41 -20.13 -11.56 -2.44
C ARG A 41 -19.23 -10.56 -1.70
N ALA A 42 -19.09 -9.34 -2.21
CA ALA A 42 -18.24 -8.32 -1.60
C ALA A 42 -18.78 -7.84 -0.24
N ARG A 43 -20.11 -7.89 -0.02
CA ARG A 43 -20.74 -7.48 1.25
C ARG A 43 -20.56 -8.48 2.39
N ASN A 44 -20.47 -9.76 2.06
CA ASN A 44 -20.45 -10.84 3.06
C ASN A 44 -19.06 -11.40 3.33
N ALA A 45 -18.06 -10.99 2.57
CA ALA A 45 -16.72 -11.51 2.71
C ALA A 45 -15.98 -10.81 3.85
N THR A 46 -15.41 -11.59 4.77
CA THR A 46 -14.57 -11.07 5.84
C THR A 46 -13.19 -10.76 5.27
N PRO A 47 -12.75 -9.48 5.26
CA PRO A 47 -11.41 -9.14 4.79
C PRO A 47 -10.36 -9.85 5.64
N SER A 48 -9.31 -10.35 5.00
CA SER A 48 -8.16 -10.96 5.68
C SER A 48 -7.53 -9.98 6.67
N ASP A 49 -6.77 -10.46 7.65
CA ASP A 49 -6.08 -9.57 8.60
C ASP A 49 -5.11 -8.60 7.88
N CYS A 50 -4.48 -9.08 6.79
CA CYS A 50 -3.62 -8.27 5.93
C CYS A 50 -4.42 -7.18 5.21
N ALA A 51 -5.56 -7.54 4.61
CA ALA A 51 -6.44 -6.59 3.93
C ALA A 51 -7.03 -5.56 4.90
N ARG A 52 -7.48 -5.97 6.09
CA ARG A 52 -7.93 -5.06 7.15
C ARG A 52 -6.83 -4.08 7.54
N PHE A 53 -5.59 -4.54 7.67
CA PHE A 53 -4.47 -3.67 7.97
C PHE A 53 -4.19 -2.68 6.83
N ALA A 54 -4.16 -3.15 5.58
CA ALA A 54 -3.95 -2.32 4.40
C ALA A 54 -5.04 -1.25 4.28
N ILE A 55 -6.31 -1.63 4.37
CA ILE A 55 -7.46 -0.70 4.32
C ILE A 55 -7.33 0.35 5.42
N ARG A 56 -7.07 -0.05 6.67
CA ARG A 56 -6.85 0.91 7.77
C ARG A 56 -5.64 1.81 7.50
N ALA A 57 -4.56 1.26 6.94
CA ALA A 57 -3.37 2.04 6.61
C ALA A 57 -3.68 3.09 5.54
N TYR A 58 -4.35 2.71 4.45
CA TYR A 58 -4.72 3.62 3.35
C TYR A 58 -5.76 4.66 3.77
N LEU A 59 -6.79 4.26 4.53
CA LEU A 59 -7.83 5.19 5.00
C LEU A 59 -7.32 6.13 6.09
N ASN A 60 -6.41 5.70 6.97
CA ASN A 60 -5.78 6.56 7.97
C ASN A 60 -4.65 7.44 7.41
N ALA A 61 -4.39 7.43 6.09
CA ALA A 61 -3.37 8.25 5.46
C ALA A 61 -3.69 9.77 5.45
N LEU A 62 -4.84 10.20 5.99
CA LEU A 62 -5.28 11.59 6.00
C LEU A 62 -5.01 12.34 7.32
N GLY A 63 -4.29 11.74 8.28
CA GLY A 63 -3.89 12.44 9.51
C GLY A 63 -2.68 13.37 9.26
N PRO A 64 -2.63 14.56 9.88
CA PRO A 64 -1.56 15.53 9.68
C PRO A 64 -0.21 14.88 10.02
N ALA A 65 0.82 15.27 9.26
CA ALA A 65 2.20 14.79 9.35
C ALA A 65 2.68 14.74 10.81
N GLY A 66 2.47 13.59 11.46
CA GLY A 66 3.11 13.29 12.73
C GLY A 66 4.60 13.24 12.45
N SER A 67 5.41 13.68 13.41
CA SER A 67 6.86 13.47 13.38
C SER A 67 7.23 11.98 13.24
N HIS A 68 6.27 11.08 13.45
CA HIS A 68 6.40 9.63 13.40
C HIS A 68 5.40 8.97 12.44
N GLN A 69 5.87 7.90 11.79
CA GLN A 69 5.14 7.06 10.87
C GLN A 69 5.37 5.59 11.23
N ARG A 70 4.34 4.75 11.06
CA ARG A 70 4.40 3.32 11.37
C ARG A 70 4.95 2.52 10.20
N CYS A 71 5.94 1.66 10.45
CA CYS A 71 6.46 0.75 9.46
C CYS A 71 5.50 -0.43 9.21
N ILE A 72 5.22 -0.76 7.95
CA ILE A 72 4.33 -1.86 7.56
C ILE A 72 4.94 -3.24 7.83
N ARG A 73 6.29 -3.36 7.82
CA ARG A 73 7.02 -4.63 8.04
C ARG A 73 7.16 -4.95 9.53
N CYS A 74 7.84 -4.11 10.31
CA CYS A 74 8.06 -4.35 11.75
C CYS A 74 6.97 -3.81 12.67
N LYS A 75 5.95 -3.11 12.14
CA LYS A 75 4.82 -2.56 12.91
C LYS A 75 5.21 -1.59 14.03
N LYS A 76 6.43 -1.05 14.03
CA LYS A 76 6.93 -0.04 14.97
C LYS A 76 6.77 1.37 14.38
N ASP A 77 6.60 2.35 15.26
CA ASP A 77 6.59 3.77 14.92
C ASP A 77 8.02 4.31 14.89
N TYR A 78 8.36 5.02 13.82
CA TYR A 78 9.67 5.64 13.61
C TYR A 78 9.48 7.07 13.17
N PRO A 79 10.46 7.96 13.38
CA PRO A 79 10.35 9.29 12.82
C PRO A 79 10.32 9.24 11.28
N VAL A 80 9.64 10.20 10.65
CA VAL A 80 9.37 10.19 9.19
C VAL A 80 10.68 10.17 8.38
N ASP A 81 11.74 10.74 8.93
CA ASP A 81 13.09 10.72 8.37
C ASP A 81 13.66 9.30 8.19
N MET A 82 13.22 8.32 8.97
CA MET A 82 13.58 6.90 8.84
C MET A 82 12.83 6.16 7.73
N PHE A 83 11.96 6.84 6.99
CA PHE A 83 11.34 6.33 5.76
C PHE A 83 12.05 6.84 4.51
N THR A 84 13.28 7.34 4.68
CA THR A 84 14.21 7.65 3.60
C THR A 84 15.42 6.71 3.67
N SER A 85 15.99 6.36 2.52
CA SER A 85 17.18 5.49 2.47
C SER A 85 18.40 6.13 3.12
N ALA A 86 18.53 7.46 3.04
CA ALA A 86 19.62 8.24 3.64
C ALA A 86 19.89 7.88 5.12
N ASN A 87 18.83 7.60 5.88
CA ASN A 87 18.94 7.31 7.31
C ASN A 87 19.15 5.82 7.64
N SER A 88 19.22 4.94 6.65
CA SER A 88 19.50 3.53 6.86
C SER A 88 20.93 3.31 7.35
N PRO A 89 21.16 2.42 8.35
CA PRO A 89 22.50 1.98 8.71
C PRO A 89 23.26 1.37 7.52
N ALA A 90 22.54 0.65 6.64
CA ALA A 90 23.13 0.05 5.44
C ALA A 90 23.51 1.10 4.39
N TRP A 91 22.73 2.18 4.29
CA TRP A 91 23.02 3.29 3.38
C TRP A 91 24.19 4.14 3.88
N ARG A 92 24.24 4.45 5.19
CA ARG A 92 25.37 5.17 5.79
C ARG A 92 26.69 4.41 5.63
N ALA A 93 26.66 3.08 5.66
CA ALA A 93 27.83 2.25 5.36
C ALA A 93 28.24 2.33 3.88
N LEU A 94 27.27 2.48 2.96
CA LEU A 94 27.50 2.60 1.52
C LEU A 94 27.99 4.00 1.12
N GLU A 95 27.44 5.05 1.74
CA GLU A 95 27.84 6.45 1.55
C GLU A 95 29.28 6.69 2.02
N ALA A 96 29.70 6.04 3.10
CA ALA A 96 31.10 6.04 3.52
C ALA A 96 32.05 5.35 2.52
N ALA A 97 31.52 4.50 1.63
CA ALA A 97 32.29 3.79 0.61
C ALA A 97 32.22 4.46 -0.78
N VAL A 98 31.20 5.29 -1.05
CA VAL A 98 30.96 5.93 -2.35
C VAL A 98 30.41 7.34 -2.12
N GLU A 99 31.19 8.36 -2.48
CA GLU A 99 30.89 9.79 -2.20
C GLU A 99 29.55 10.31 -2.76
N HIS A 100 28.87 9.60 -3.68
CA HIS A 100 27.70 10.14 -4.38
C HIS A 100 26.62 9.09 -4.72
N THR A 101 26.25 8.21 -3.78
CA THR A 101 25.11 7.33 -4.01
C THR A 101 23.78 8.10 -3.89
N PRO A 102 22.89 8.08 -4.90
CA PRO A 102 21.60 8.77 -4.83
C PRO A 102 20.63 8.02 -3.93
N SER A 103 20.04 8.68 -2.93
CA SER A 103 19.08 8.07 -2.00
C SER A 103 17.97 7.33 -2.75
N VAL A 104 17.91 6.00 -2.60
CA VAL A 104 16.85 5.16 -3.19
C VAL A 104 15.52 5.46 -2.49
N GLN A 105 14.43 5.60 -3.25
CA GLN A 105 13.11 5.75 -2.65
C GLN A 105 12.67 4.44 -2.01
N LEU A 106 12.37 4.50 -0.71
CA LEU A 106 11.82 3.37 0.03
C LEU A 106 10.37 3.12 -0.39
N PRO A 107 9.91 1.85 -0.45
CA PRO A 107 8.49 1.56 -0.57
C PRO A 107 7.69 2.27 0.52
N ALA A 108 6.50 2.76 0.18
CA ALA A 108 5.68 3.54 1.10
C ALA A 108 5.50 2.82 2.44
N ARG A 109 5.76 3.52 3.54
CA ARG A 109 5.66 3.00 4.92
C ARG A 109 6.59 1.83 5.24
N VAL A 110 7.70 1.63 4.53
CA VAL A 110 8.77 0.73 4.95
C VAL A 110 9.92 1.55 5.54
N CYS A 111 10.31 1.26 6.79
CA CYS A 111 11.42 1.95 7.43
C CYS A 111 12.78 1.46 6.92
N ALA A 112 13.79 2.31 7.07
CA ALA A 112 15.14 2.13 6.56
C ALA A 112 15.89 0.95 7.18
N HIS A 113 15.42 0.39 8.30
CA HIS A 113 15.96 -0.85 8.90
C HIS A 113 15.75 -2.07 8.00
N HIS A 114 14.72 -2.06 7.14
CA HIS A 114 14.42 -3.19 6.27
C HIS A 114 15.05 -3.08 4.88
N LEU A 115 15.87 -2.06 4.60
CA LEU A 115 16.55 -1.90 3.30
C LEU A 115 17.41 -3.10 2.92
N GLY A 116 18.19 -3.64 3.87
CA GLY A 116 19.05 -4.80 3.61
C GLY A 116 18.30 -6.11 3.36
N ALA A 117 17.00 -6.17 3.65
CA ALA A 117 16.14 -7.34 3.43
C ALA A 117 15.18 -7.17 2.24
N LEU A 118 15.33 -6.08 1.48
CA LEU A 118 14.59 -5.81 0.24
C LEU A 118 15.43 -6.09 -1.03
N ALA A 119 16.70 -6.49 -0.86
CA ALA A 119 17.59 -6.91 -1.94
C ALA A 119 17.41 -8.40 -2.26
#